data_AF-A0A7C1DF20-F1
#
_entry.id   AF-A0A7C1DF20-F1
#
_cell.length_a   1.000
_cell.length_b   1.000
_cell.length_c   1.000
_cell.angle_alpha   90.00
_cell.angle_beta   90.00
_cell.angle_gamma   90.00
#
_symmetry.space_group_name_H-M   'P 1'
#
loop_
_entity.id
_entity.type
_entity.pdbx_description
1 polymer ?
#
loop_
_entity_poly.entity_id
_entity_poly.type
_entity_poly.pdbx_seq_one_letter_code
_entity_poly.pdbx_strand_id
1 'polypeptide(L)'
;MKPKSLIIFVLLFFSLFNLTSFAEDYIYISLTKDQGELPARFYIQDNKGRRTGYDYKLKKYFDDIPNALFDQEELSDDLNPNWFRIFYIFRTWDAYTSDYLITVTTREETPYDLCVEAGRKEDPSLFRVIYQDTIKPDEKKSYKLTYSTDPTIPLRVEEVESLPAITVIEQMIAYIHTAFSEGRISSKGIANGLIAKLEPAGKHLEKGKPKQAVNVLNAFLNELESQHEKHIAGEVYDYLKENVTALITRLGSPE
;
A
#
# COMPACT_ATOMS: atom_id res chain seq x y z
N MET A 1 34.65 38.95 -25.81
CA MET A 1 35.03 38.30 -24.53
C MET A 1 36.39 37.64 -24.69
N LYS A 2 37.31 37.79 -23.72
CA LYS A 2 38.61 37.12 -23.76
C LYS A 2 38.40 35.60 -23.56
N PRO A 3 39.11 34.72 -24.27
CA PRO A 3 38.89 33.26 -24.22
C PRO A 3 39.00 32.66 -22.82
N LYS A 4 39.74 33.30 -21.92
CA LYS A 4 39.85 32.91 -20.50
C LYS A 4 38.54 33.03 -19.70
N SER A 5 37.65 33.95 -20.08
CA SER A 5 36.36 34.14 -19.39
C SER A 5 35.32 33.09 -19.78
N LEU A 6 35.40 32.54 -21.00
CA LEU A 6 34.49 31.48 -21.46
C LEU A 6 34.79 30.15 -20.77
N ILE A 7 36.07 29.83 -20.56
CA ILE A 7 36.50 28.60 -19.89
C ILE A 7 36.03 28.56 -18.43
N ILE A 8 36.13 29.68 -17.71
CA ILE A 8 35.66 29.76 -16.32
C ILE A 8 34.14 29.58 -16.26
N PHE A 9 33.38 30.17 -17.18
CA PHE A 9 31.93 30.04 -17.20
C PHE A 9 31.48 28.61 -17.51
N VAL A 10 32.14 27.92 -18.44
CA VAL A 10 31.86 26.52 -18.76
C VAL A 10 32.20 25.59 -17.59
N LEU A 11 33.33 25.82 -16.90
CA LEU A 11 33.70 25.03 -15.72
C LEU A 11 32.75 25.26 -14.54
N LEU A 12 32.27 26.49 -14.33
CA LEU A 12 31.30 26.82 -13.28
C LEU A 12 29.91 26.23 -13.59
N PHE A 13 29.52 26.23 -14.87
CA PHE A 13 28.27 25.60 -15.32
C PHE A 13 28.33 24.06 -15.19
N PHE A 14 29.48 23.45 -15.54
CA PHE A 14 29.72 22.02 -15.31
C PHE A 14 29.80 21.67 -13.82
N SER A 15 30.38 22.51 -12.97
CA SER A 15 30.40 22.28 -11.52
C SER A 15 29.02 22.42 -10.90
N LEU A 16 28.19 23.38 -11.35
CA LEU A 16 26.80 23.49 -10.92
C LEU A 16 25.95 22.28 -11.35
N PHE A 17 26.18 21.75 -12.56
CA PHE A 17 25.49 20.54 -13.04
C PHE A 17 25.92 19.25 -12.31
N ASN A 18 27.16 19.18 -11.83
CA ASN A 18 27.65 18.04 -11.04
C ASN A 18 27.30 18.15 -9.54
N LEU A 19 26.92 19.34 -9.05
CA LEU A 19 26.44 19.56 -7.67
C LEU A 19 24.95 19.22 -7.50
N THR A 20 24.23 18.98 -8.60
CA THR A 20 22.88 18.39 -8.57
C THR A 20 22.94 16.89 -8.84
N SER A 21 23.90 16.17 -8.25
CA SER A 21 23.65 14.75 -8.00
C SER A 21 22.51 14.73 -6.99
N PHE A 22 21.28 14.62 -7.49
CA PHE A 22 20.12 14.42 -6.64
C PHE A 22 20.44 13.25 -5.73
N ALA A 23 20.38 13.49 -4.42
CA ALA A 23 20.51 12.43 -3.44
C ALA A 23 19.46 11.38 -3.80
N GLU A 24 19.91 10.20 -4.21
CA GLU A 24 18.98 9.13 -4.57
C GLU A 24 18.57 8.46 -3.26
N ASP A 25 17.41 8.86 -2.75
CA ASP A 25 16.72 8.16 -1.68
C ASP A 25 16.18 6.82 -2.22
N TYR A 26 16.38 5.75 -1.47
CA TYR A 26 15.93 4.42 -1.88
C TYR A 26 15.27 3.67 -0.72
N ILE A 27 14.28 2.86 -1.08
CA ILE A 27 13.69 1.86 -0.22
C ILE A 27 13.89 0.51 -0.92
N TYR A 28 14.75 -0.32 -0.37
CA TYR A 28 14.90 -1.71 -0.78
C TYR A 28 13.92 -2.56 0.03
N ILE A 29 13.07 -3.31 -0.67
CA ILE A 29 12.17 -4.27 -0.03
C ILE A 29 12.48 -5.61 -0.64
N SER A 30 12.84 -6.58 0.19
CA SER A 30 13.15 -7.94 -0.27
C SER A 30 12.33 -8.95 0.49
N LEU A 31 11.94 -10.01 -0.23
CA LEU A 31 11.38 -11.21 0.35
C LEU A 31 12.40 -12.33 0.20
N THR A 32 12.77 -12.96 1.31
CA THR A 32 13.71 -14.09 1.31
C THR A 32 13.06 -15.35 1.84
N LYS A 33 13.51 -16.49 1.31
CA LYS A 33 13.14 -17.83 1.77
C LYS A 33 14.41 -18.67 1.77
N ASP A 34 14.55 -19.50 2.79
CA ASP A 34 15.77 -20.31 2.97
C ASP A 34 16.01 -21.33 1.85
N GLN A 35 14.95 -21.87 1.23
CA GLN A 35 15.05 -22.93 0.21
C GLN A 35 13.91 -22.92 -0.83
N GLY A 36 14.29 -23.17 -2.09
CA GLY A 36 13.38 -23.36 -3.23
C GLY A 36 12.84 -22.08 -3.86
N GLU A 37 11.93 -22.22 -4.83
CA GLU A 37 11.25 -21.06 -5.41
C GLU A 37 10.55 -20.25 -4.31
N LEU A 38 10.57 -18.93 -4.44
CA LEU A 38 9.78 -18.01 -3.62
C LEU A 38 8.38 -17.91 -4.23
N PRO A 39 7.37 -18.63 -3.71
CA PRO A 39 5.99 -18.50 -4.16
C PRO A 39 5.36 -17.20 -3.65
N ALA A 40 6.00 -16.53 -2.68
CA ALA A 40 5.57 -15.24 -2.20
C ALA A 40 5.97 -14.12 -3.18
N ARG A 41 5.03 -13.21 -3.40
CA ARG A 41 5.21 -11.96 -4.14
C ARG A 41 4.55 -10.84 -3.36
N PHE A 42 4.99 -9.61 -3.61
CA PHE A 42 4.33 -8.45 -3.03
C PHE A 42 4.13 -7.34 -4.03
N TYR A 43 3.22 -6.44 -3.67
CA TYR A 43 3.14 -5.11 -4.23
C TYR A 43 3.12 -4.09 -3.10
N ILE A 44 3.53 -2.87 -3.42
CA ILE A 44 3.50 -1.72 -2.53
C ILE A 44 2.36 -0.82 -3.00
N GLN A 45 1.60 -0.25 -2.07
CA GLN A 45 0.57 0.74 -2.34
C GLN A 45 0.93 2.06 -1.63
N ASP A 46 0.81 3.19 -2.31
CA ASP A 46 0.99 4.50 -1.68
C ASP A 46 -0.32 5.05 -1.07
N ASN A 47 -0.24 6.21 -0.43
CA ASN A 47 -1.39 6.90 0.16
C ASN A 47 -2.45 7.37 -0.85
N LYS A 48 -2.17 7.35 -2.16
CA LYS A 48 -3.13 7.64 -3.23
C LYS A 48 -3.76 6.37 -3.81
N GLY A 49 -3.42 5.20 -3.26
CA GLY A 49 -3.93 3.91 -3.73
C GLY A 49 -3.23 3.38 -4.99
N ARG A 50 -2.18 4.05 -5.47
CA ARG A 50 -1.38 3.60 -6.62
C ARG A 50 -0.52 2.42 -6.18
N ARG A 51 -0.31 1.43 -7.04
CA ARG A 51 0.42 0.21 -6.73
C ARG A 51 1.63 0.02 -7.62
N THR A 52 2.70 -0.54 -7.06
CA THR A 52 3.84 -1.05 -7.83
C THR A 52 4.23 -2.43 -7.31
N GLY A 53 4.37 -3.40 -8.22
CA GLY A 53 4.81 -4.76 -7.94
C GLY A 53 3.89 -5.83 -8.48
N TYR A 54 3.82 -6.99 -7.82
CA TYR A 54 3.07 -8.13 -8.33
C TYR A 54 2.11 -8.71 -7.29
N ASP A 55 0.82 -8.75 -7.60
CA ASP A 55 -0.15 -9.50 -6.80
C ASP A 55 -0.29 -10.91 -7.38
N TYR A 56 0.09 -11.88 -6.56
CA TYR A 56 0.11 -13.28 -6.95
C TYR A 56 -1.29 -13.77 -7.35
N LYS A 57 -2.30 -13.41 -6.56
CA LYS A 57 -3.67 -13.88 -6.70
C LYS A 57 -4.25 -13.42 -8.05
N LEU A 58 -4.06 -12.14 -8.35
CA LEU A 58 -4.57 -11.52 -9.58
C LEU A 58 -3.76 -11.89 -10.82
N LYS A 59 -2.55 -12.45 -10.63
CA LYS A 59 -1.53 -12.62 -11.66
C LYS A 59 -1.28 -11.33 -12.44
N LYS A 60 -1.22 -10.21 -11.70
CA LYS A 60 -1.17 -8.86 -12.28
C LYS A 60 0.05 -8.10 -11.77
N TYR A 61 0.75 -7.49 -12.71
CA TYR A 61 1.78 -6.49 -12.45
C TYR A 61 1.16 -5.10 -12.33
N PHE A 62 1.70 -4.29 -11.42
CA PHE A 62 1.35 -2.90 -11.19
C PHE A 62 2.59 -2.01 -11.32
N ASP A 63 2.42 -0.84 -11.91
CA ASP A 63 3.43 0.20 -12.13
C ASP A 63 2.85 1.62 -11.97
N ASP A 64 1.80 1.74 -11.15
CA ASP A 64 1.04 2.98 -11.01
C ASP A 64 1.78 4.04 -10.18
N ILE A 65 2.75 3.67 -9.33
CA ILE A 65 3.52 4.62 -8.52
C ILE A 65 4.64 5.23 -9.38
N PRO A 66 4.65 6.54 -9.64
CA PRO A 66 5.67 7.19 -10.47
C PRO A 66 7.07 7.01 -9.89
N ASN A 67 8.05 6.83 -10.77
CA ASN A 67 9.47 6.65 -10.45
C ASN A 67 9.79 5.41 -9.61
N ALA A 68 8.78 4.59 -9.26
CA ALA A 68 8.97 3.31 -8.63
C ALA A 68 9.35 2.26 -9.68
N LEU A 69 10.40 1.50 -9.39
CA LEU A 69 10.78 0.33 -10.17
C LEU A 69 10.36 -0.91 -9.40
N PHE A 70 9.75 -1.87 -10.08
CA PHE A 70 9.77 -3.25 -9.59
C PHE A 70 10.63 -4.04 -10.54
N ASP A 71 11.76 -4.49 -10.02
CA ASP A 71 12.66 -5.40 -10.69
C ASP A 71 12.70 -6.71 -9.90
N GLN A 72 12.73 -7.84 -10.61
CA GLN A 72 12.85 -9.16 -10.01
C GLN A 72 14.24 -9.68 -10.36
N GLU A 73 15.24 -9.24 -9.61
CA GLU A 73 16.57 -9.82 -9.74
C GLU A 73 16.64 -11.10 -8.89
N GLU A 74 16.75 -12.23 -9.59
CA GLU A 74 17.09 -13.51 -8.98
C GLU A 74 18.62 -13.54 -8.78
N LEU A 75 19.06 -13.12 -7.61
CA LEU A 75 20.45 -13.27 -7.22
C LEU A 75 20.60 -14.65 -6.56
N SER A 76 20.99 -15.64 -7.36
CA SER A 76 21.53 -16.88 -6.83
C SER A 76 22.91 -16.59 -6.25
N ASP A 77 23.11 -16.81 -4.95
CA ASP A 77 24.44 -16.76 -4.37
C ASP A 77 25.27 -17.92 -4.94
N ASP A 78 26.36 -17.61 -5.65
CA ASP A 78 27.29 -18.60 -6.21
C ASP A 78 27.83 -19.57 -5.13
N LEU A 79 27.78 -19.17 -3.86
CA LEU A 79 28.26 -19.95 -2.71
C LEU A 79 27.21 -20.90 -2.12
N ASN A 80 25.92 -20.66 -2.35
CA ASN A 80 24.86 -21.53 -1.85
C ASN A 80 23.68 -21.59 -2.83
N PRO A 81 23.66 -22.57 -3.74
CA PRO A 81 22.61 -22.70 -4.77
C PRO A 81 21.21 -22.98 -4.18
N ASN A 82 21.11 -23.21 -2.87
CA ASN A 82 19.84 -23.42 -2.20
C ASN A 82 19.22 -22.13 -1.64
N TRP A 83 19.96 -21.02 -1.60
CA TRP A 83 19.46 -19.76 -1.05
C TRP A 83 18.89 -18.90 -2.17
N PHE A 84 17.59 -18.60 -2.08
CA PHE A 84 16.89 -17.77 -3.04
C PHE A 84 16.56 -16.42 -2.40
N ARG A 85 17.09 -15.36 -2.99
CA ARG A 85 16.80 -13.99 -2.58
C ARG A 85 16.21 -13.24 -3.76
N ILE A 86 14.96 -12.81 -3.63
CA ILE A 86 14.37 -11.88 -4.58
C ILE A 86 14.42 -10.49 -3.97
N PHE A 87 15.21 -9.64 -4.59
CA PHE A 87 15.27 -8.22 -4.26
C PHE A 87 14.23 -7.48 -5.07
N TYR A 88 13.65 -6.46 -4.46
CA TYR A 88 12.85 -5.49 -5.18
C TYR A 88 13.29 -4.09 -4.75
N ILE A 89 13.54 -3.25 -5.76
CA ILE A 89 14.15 -1.95 -5.54
C ILE A 89 13.09 -0.88 -5.76
N PHE A 90 12.44 -0.42 -4.69
CA PHE A 90 11.55 0.72 -4.76
C PHE A 90 12.37 2.01 -4.69
N ARG A 91 12.56 2.67 -5.83
CA ARG A 91 13.15 4.01 -5.89
C ARG A 91 12.02 5.04 -5.86
N THR A 92 12.17 6.09 -5.07
CA THR A 92 11.26 7.23 -5.13
C THR A 92 12.07 8.50 -5.06
N TRP A 93 11.80 9.43 -5.96
CA TRP A 93 12.58 10.67 -6.10
C TRP A 93 11.92 11.86 -5.39
N ASP A 94 10.72 11.67 -4.81
CA ASP A 94 9.85 12.75 -4.33
C ASP A 94 9.50 12.65 -2.83
N ALA A 95 9.99 11.65 -2.08
CA ALA A 95 9.44 11.31 -0.77
C ALA A 95 10.08 12.08 0.40
N TYR A 96 9.56 13.24 0.79
CA TYR A 96 9.95 13.88 2.06
C TYR A 96 9.53 13.04 3.29
N THR A 97 8.29 12.55 3.30
CA THR A 97 7.76 11.54 4.23
C THR A 97 6.58 10.85 3.56
N SER A 98 6.46 9.53 3.63
CA SER A 98 5.35 8.79 3.02
C SER A 98 5.06 7.50 3.77
N ASP A 99 3.76 7.19 3.85
CA ASP A 99 3.26 5.90 4.29
C ASP A 99 2.98 5.03 3.06
N TYR A 100 3.48 3.80 3.11
CA TYR A 100 3.27 2.77 2.11
C TYR A 100 2.65 1.53 2.77
N LEU A 101 1.84 0.80 2.02
CA LEU A 101 1.32 -0.51 2.42
C LEU A 101 1.97 -1.58 1.57
N ILE A 102 2.80 -2.43 2.18
CA ILE A 102 3.38 -3.60 1.54
C ILE A 102 2.38 -4.74 1.72
N THR A 103 1.92 -5.38 0.65
CA THR A 103 1.05 -6.55 0.74
C THR A 103 1.76 -7.77 0.18
N VAL A 104 1.99 -8.76 1.04
CA VAL A 104 2.58 -10.05 0.70
C VAL A 104 1.45 -11.04 0.38
N THR A 105 1.64 -11.82 -0.69
CA THR A 105 0.69 -12.84 -1.17
C THR A 105 1.46 -14.08 -1.63
N THR A 106 0.87 -15.28 -1.49
CA THR A 106 1.51 -16.56 -1.89
C THR A 106 0.51 -17.55 -2.51
N ARG A 107 0.99 -18.53 -3.29
CA ARG A 107 0.19 -19.71 -3.71
C ARG A 107 0.18 -20.84 -2.70
N GLU A 108 1.20 -20.94 -1.87
CA GLU A 108 1.43 -22.06 -0.98
C GLU A 108 1.90 -21.55 0.38
N GLU A 109 1.69 -22.33 1.44
CA GLU A 109 2.15 -21.95 2.77
C GLU A 109 3.67 -21.78 2.76
N THR A 110 4.13 -20.56 3.05
CA THR A 110 5.52 -20.18 2.82
C THR A 110 6.05 -19.37 3.99
N PRO A 111 7.06 -19.88 4.70
CA PRO A 111 7.84 -19.03 5.58
C PRO A 111 8.62 -18.02 4.74
N TYR A 112 8.66 -16.77 5.16
CA TYR A 112 9.39 -15.72 4.49
C TYR A 112 9.98 -14.73 5.50
N ASP A 113 11.11 -14.14 5.12
CA ASP A 113 11.56 -12.91 5.75
C ASP A 113 11.25 -11.73 4.84
N LEU A 114 10.48 -10.78 5.35
CA LEU A 114 10.31 -9.46 4.76
C LEU A 114 11.39 -8.55 5.32
N CYS A 115 12.39 -8.25 4.49
CA CYS A 115 13.44 -7.31 4.83
C CYS A 115 13.17 -5.98 4.12
N VAL A 116 12.95 -4.94 4.92
CA VAL A 116 12.80 -3.55 4.46
C VAL A 116 14.05 -2.79 4.87
N GLU A 117 14.78 -2.31 3.88
CA GLU A 117 15.94 -1.46 4.03
C GLU A 117 15.62 -0.10 3.42
N ALA A 118 15.87 0.97 4.15
CA ALA A 118 15.79 2.30 3.59
C ALA A 118 17.07 3.07 3.92
N GLY A 119 17.53 3.83 2.96
CA GLY A 119 18.77 4.57 3.11
C GLY A 119 18.90 5.68 2.09
N ARG A 120 19.94 6.47 2.28
CA ARG A 120 20.39 7.47 1.32
C ARG A 120 21.63 6.91 0.63
N LYS A 121 21.84 7.25 -0.64
CA LYS A 121 23.07 6.87 -1.35
C LYS A 121 24.31 7.47 -0.70
N GLU A 122 24.17 8.65 -0.09
CA GLU A 122 25.24 9.41 0.53
C GLU A 122 25.44 9.08 2.01
N ASP A 123 24.45 8.46 2.65
CA ASP A 123 24.50 8.03 4.05
C ASP A 123 24.19 6.52 4.16
N PRO A 124 25.22 5.67 4.25
CA PRO A 124 25.07 4.22 4.29
C PRO A 124 24.56 3.71 5.64
N SER A 125 24.10 4.58 6.55
CA SER A 125 23.31 4.15 7.71
C SER A 125 21.95 3.63 7.24
N LEU A 126 21.99 2.43 6.66
CA LEU A 126 20.84 1.66 6.23
C LEU A 126 20.01 1.32 7.47
N PHE A 127 18.82 1.90 7.55
CA PHE A 127 17.82 1.41 8.48
C PHE A 127 17.29 0.10 7.90
N ARG A 128 17.51 -1.00 8.61
CA ARG A 128 17.06 -2.33 8.23
C ARG A 128 16.04 -2.84 9.25
N VAL A 129 14.89 -3.28 8.77
CA VAL A 129 13.89 -4.00 9.56
C VAL A 129 13.62 -5.34 8.90
N ILE A 130 13.66 -6.43 9.67
CA ILE A 130 13.38 -7.78 9.20
C ILE A 130 12.16 -8.31 9.96
N TYR A 131 11.14 -8.74 9.23
CA TYR A 131 10.01 -9.50 9.76
C TYR A 131 10.12 -10.93 9.29
N GLN A 132 9.93 -11.87 10.20
CA GLN A 132 9.83 -13.28 9.86
C GLN A 132 8.40 -13.71 10.12
N ASP A 133 7.75 -14.27 9.10
CA ASP A 133 6.38 -14.73 9.22
C ASP A 133 6.14 -15.93 8.30
N THR A 134 4.98 -16.56 8.46
CA THR A 134 4.49 -17.61 7.56
C THR A 134 3.16 -17.14 6.98
N ILE A 135 3.08 -17.06 5.66
CA ILE A 135 1.84 -16.70 4.96
C ILE A 135 1.23 -17.96 4.35
N LYS A 136 -0.07 -18.16 4.59
CA LYS A 136 -0.83 -19.29 4.03
C LYS A 136 -1.31 -19.00 2.60
N PRO A 137 -1.66 -20.04 1.82
CA PRO A 137 -2.33 -19.84 0.54
C PRO A 137 -3.54 -18.94 0.72
N ASP A 138 -3.74 -18.00 -0.20
CA ASP A 138 -4.85 -17.04 -0.22
C ASP A 138 -4.93 -16.05 0.96
N GLU A 139 -4.02 -16.15 1.93
CA GLU A 139 -3.83 -15.14 2.97
C GLU A 139 -3.17 -13.90 2.37
N LYS A 140 -3.53 -12.73 2.90
CA LYS A 140 -2.86 -11.46 2.61
C LYS A 140 -2.29 -10.91 3.91
N LYS A 141 -0.97 -10.79 3.96
CA LYS A 141 -0.28 -10.09 5.04
C LYS A 141 0.05 -8.68 4.57
N SER A 142 -0.26 -7.69 5.39
CA SER A 142 -0.03 -6.28 5.05
C SER A 142 0.86 -5.63 6.09
N TYR A 143 1.80 -4.81 5.64
CA TYR A 143 2.74 -4.09 6.49
C TYR A 143 2.71 -2.61 6.13
N LYS A 144 2.47 -1.75 7.11
CA LYS A 144 2.58 -0.31 6.94
C LYS A 144 4.04 0.07 7.10
N LEU A 145 4.61 0.62 6.04
CA LEU A 145 5.93 1.21 6.02
C LEU A 145 5.79 2.73 6.14
N THR A 146 6.30 3.30 7.24
CA THR A 146 6.50 4.74 7.39
C THR A 146 7.95 5.07 7.07
N TYR A 147 8.15 5.81 5.99
CA TYR A 147 9.46 6.26 5.55
C TYR A 147 9.53 7.79 5.57
N SER A 148 10.69 8.32 5.98
CA SER A 148 10.99 9.75 5.92
C SER A 148 12.42 9.94 5.42
N THR A 149 12.62 11.00 4.65
CA THR A 149 13.97 11.47 4.37
C THR A 149 14.55 12.20 5.56
N ASP A 150 13.75 12.77 6.47
CA ASP A 150 14.29 13.34 7.70
C ASP A 150 14.94 12.22 8.55
N PRO A 151 16.29 12.24 8.74
CA PRO A 151 16.99 11.18 9.46
C PRO A 151 16.62 11.10 10.94
N THR A 152 15.90 12.11 11.47
CA THR A 152 15.38 12.08 12.84
C THR A 152 14.10 11.24 12.98
N ILE A 153 13.42 10.93 11.87
CA ILE A 153 12.24 10.07 11.83
C ILE A 153 12.70 8.66 11.43
N PRO A 154 12.69 7.68 12.35
CA PRO A 154 13.16 6.34 12.05
C PRO A 154 12.24 5.64 11.05
N LEU A 155 12.83 4.81 10.20
CA LEU A 155 12.10 3.82 9.40
C LEU A 155 11.25 2.95 10.34
N ARG A 156 9.94 2.86 10.06
CA ARG A 156 9.04 1.97 10.79
C ARG A 156 8.31 1.08 9.83
N VAL A 157 8.20 -0.18 10.21
CA VAL A 157 7.33 -1.14 9.57
C VAL A 157 6.45 -1.71 10.66
N GLU A 158 5.17 -1.83 10.40
CA GLU A 158 4.19 -2.34 11.37
C GLU A 158 3.29 -3.31 10.63
N GLU A 159 3.12 -4.54 11.13
CA GLU A 159 2.11 -5.43 10.58
C GLU A 159 0.74 -4.78 10.79
N VAL A 160 0.00 -4.62 9.69
CA VAL A 160 -1.37 -4.14 9.71
C VAL A 160 -2.25 -5.37 9.67
N GLU A 161 -2.78 -5.76 10.83
CA GLU A 161 -3.87 -6.73 10.88
C GLU A 161 -5.03 -6.20 10.04
N SER A 162 -5.24 -6.81 8.87
CA SER A 162 -6.37 -6.46 8.04
C SER A 162 -7.61 -7.11 8.66
N LEU A 163 -8.49 -6.30 9.24
CA LEU A 163 -9.76 -6.80 9.77
C LEU A 163 -10.53 -7.57 8.68
N PRO A 164 -11.16 -8.70 9.00
CA PRO A 164 -12.00 -9.43 8.04
C PRO A 164 -13.00 -8.49 7.36
N ALA A 165 -13.26 -8.71 6.07
CA ALA A 165 -14.17 -7.86 5.30
C ALA A 165 -15.57 -7.73 5.89
N ILE A 166 -16.05 -8.80 6.52
CA ILE A 166 -17.32 -8.81 7.24
C ILE A 166 -17.25 -7.90 8.47
N THR A 167 -16.17 -7.99 9.26
CA THR A 167 -15.97 -7.13 10.44
C THR A 167 -15.92 -5.64 10.09
N VAL A 168 -15.29 -5.26 8.97
CA VAL A 168 -15.30 -3.87 8.50
C VAL A 168 -16.72 -3.39 8.17
N ILE A 169 -17.54 -4.24 7.55
CA ILE A 169 -18.95 -3.93 7.27
C ILE A 169 -19.75 -3.75 8.57
N GLU A 170 -19.57 -4.64 9.54
CA GLU A 170 -20.23 -4.56 10.85
C GLU A 170 -19.85 -3.27 11.60
N GLN A 171 -18.58 -2.87 11.55
CA GLN A 171 -18.10 -1.62 12.13
C GLN A 171 -18.74 -0.39 11.46
N MET A 172 -18.86 -0.37 10.13
CA MET A 172 -19.55 0.72 9.42
C MET A 172 -21.05 0.78 9.80
N ILE A 173 -21.72 -0.36 9.94
CA ILE A 173 -23.12 -0.42 10.41
C ILE A 173 -23.24 0.14 11.83
N ALA A 174 -22.37 -0.29 12.74
CA ALA A 174 -22.34 0.23 14.11
C ALA A 174 -22.08 1.73 14.14
N TYR A 175 -21.16 2.23 13.30
CA TYR A 175 -20.87 3.66 13.19
C TYR A 175 -22.08 4.46 12.68
N ILE A 176 -22.83 3.94 11.69
CA ILE A 176 -24.06 4.59 11.20
C ILE A 176 -25.10 4.68 12.33
N HIS A 177 -25.26 3.63 13.15
CA HIS A 177 -26.14 3.68 14.32
C HIS A 177 -25.74 4.78 15.31
N THR A 178 -24.45 4.84 15.66
CA THR A 178 -23.91 5.87 16.56
C THR A 178 -24.10 7.27 15.98
N ALA A 179 -23.70 7.48 14.73
CA ALA A 179 -23.83 8.77 14.04
C ALA A 179 -25.29 9.25 13.95
N PHE A 180 -26.24 8.34 13.73
CA PHE A 180 -27.67 8.67 13.80
C PHE A 180 -28.11 9.05 15.22
N SER A 181 -27.70 8.28 16.24
CA SER A 181 -28.06 8.57 17.63
C SER A 181 -27.53 9.92 18.13
N GLU A 182 -26.42 10.37 17.58
CA GLU A 182 -25.78 11.66 17.87
C GLU A 182 -26.27 12.80 16.96
N GLY A 183 -27.22 12.53 16.05
CA GLY A 183 -27.76 13.52 15.13
C GLY A 183 -26.83 13.93 13.97
N ARG A 184 -25.67 13.27 13.83
CA ARG A 184 -24.72 13.46 12.71
C ARG A 184 -25.23 12.84 11.41
N ILE A 185 -26.22 11.95 11.49
CA ILE A 185 -27.12 11.60 10.40
C ILE A 185 -28.53 12.08 10.77
N SER A 186 -29.07 13.04 10.02
CA SER A 186 -30.29 13.76 10.43
C SER A 186 -31.59 13.02 10.13
N SER A 187 -31.56 11.99 9.28
CA SER A 187 -32.74 11.25 8.83
C SER A 187 -32.65 9.76 9.16
N LYS A 188 -33.64 9.27 9.91
CA LYS A 188 -33.79 7.84 10.23
C LYS A 188 -33.92 6.98 8.98
N GLY A 189 -34.63 7.48 7.96
CA GLY A 189 -34.80 6.80 6.68
C GLY A 189 -33.45 6.62 5.96
N ILE A 190 -32.60 7.63 5.99
CA ILE A 190 -31.25 7.58 5.40
C ILE A 190 -30.36 6.60 6.17
N ALA A 191 -30.31 6.69 7.51
CA ALA A 191 -29.53 5.75 8.31
C ALA A 191 -29.92 4.29 8.03
N ASN A 192 -31.22 3.98 8.04
CA ASN A 192 -31.72 2.64 7.73
C ASN A 192 -31.43 2.22 6.29
N GLY A 193 -31.53 3.14 5.32
CA GLY A 193 -31.23 2.87 3.91
C GLY A 193 -29.78 2.49 3.68
N LEU A 194 -28.85 3.20 4.33
CA LEU A 194 -27.41 2.90 4.30
C LEU A 194 -27.10 1.53 4.91
N ILE A 195 -27.64 1.23 6.10
CA ILE A 195 -27.46 -0.08 6.76
C ILE A 195 -28.00 -1.22 5.89
N ALA A 196 -29.22 -1.06 5.36
CA ALA A 196 -29.85 -2.06 4.49
C ALA A 196 -29.06 -2.32 3.19
N LYS A 197 -28.16 -1.43 2.78
CA LYS A 197 -27.22 -1.67 1.68
C LYS A 197 -25.92 -2.34 2.12
N LEU A 198 -25.47 -2.15 3.36
CA LEU A 198 -24.28 -2.82 3.87
C LEU A 198 -24.52 -4.30 4.21
N GLU A 199 -25.69 -4.66 4.76
CA GLU A 199 -25.98 -6.04 5.13
C GLU A 199 -25.90 -7.05 3.96
N PRO A 200 -26.44 -6.78 2.75
CA PRO A 200 -26.30 -7.70 1.63
C PRO A 200 -24.85 -7.89 1.18
N ALA A 201 -24.00 -6.86 1.31
CA ALA A 201 -22.58 -7.00 1.01
C ALA A 201 -21.91 -8.02 1.95
N GLY A 202 -22.19 -7.96 3.26
CA GLY A 202 -21.74 -8.96 4.23
C GLY A 202 -22.20 -10.37 3.86
N LYS A 203 -23.49 -10.54 3.56
CA LYS A 203 -24.08 -11.83 3.12
C LYS A 203 -23.46 -12.38 1.83
N HIS A 204 -22.99 -11.51 0.93
CA HIS A 204 -22.27 -11.95 -0.26
C HIS A 204 -20.87 -12.44 0.08
N LEU A 205 -20.16 -11.77 0.98
CA LEU A 205 -18.83 -12.19 1.44
C LEU A 205 -18.86 -13.54 2.15
N GLU A 206 -19.83 -13.76 3.04
CA GLU A 206 -20.04 -15.06 3.71
C GLU A 206 -20.24 -16.22 2.71
N LYS A 207 -20.79 -15.92 1.54
CA LYS A 207 -21.04 -16.88 0.46
C LYS A 207 -19.89 -16.99 -0.54
N GLY A 208 -18.74 -16.36 -0.29
CA GLY A 208 -17.61 -16.33 -1.22
C GLY A 208 -17.94 -15.60 -2.53
N LYS A 209 -18.75 -14.54 -2.48
CA LYS A 209 -19.22 -13.77 -3.66
C LYS A 209 -18.69 -12.32 -3.63
N PRO A 210 -17.37 -12.09 -3.68
CA PRO A 210 -16.80 -10.74 -3.51
C PRO A 210 -17.17 -9.78 -4.63
N LYS A 211 -17.33 -10.24 -5.88
CA LYS A 211 -17.78 -9.37 -6.99
C LYS A 211 -19.18 -8.81 -6.74
N GLN A 212 -20.09 -9.63 -6.23
CA GLN A 212 -21.44 -9.20 -5.87
C GLN A 212 -21.41 -8.26 -4.66
N ALA A 213 -20.54 -8.52 -3.67
CA ALA A 213 -20.32 -7.60 -2.56
C ALA A 213 -19.85 -6.22 -3.05
N VAL A 214 -18.87 -6.17 -3.97
CA VAL A 214 -18.38 -4.91 -4.57
C VAL A 214 -19.51 -4.13 -5.25
N ASN A 215 -20.38 -4.81 -6.01
CA ASN A 215 -21.52 -4.13 -6.66
C ASN A 215 -22.46 -3.47 -5.64
N VAL A 216 -22.72 -4.16 -4.52
CA VAL A 216 -23.53 -3.62 -3.44
C VAL A 216 -22.83 -2.45 -2.73
N LEU A 217 -21.53 -2.56 -2.47
CA LEU A 217 -20.75 -1.49 -1.85
C LEU A 217 -20.65 -0.24 -2.73
N ASN A 218 -20.56 -0.40 -4.05
CA ASN A 218 -20.66 0.74 -4.99
C ASN A 218 -22.03 1.42 -4.92
N ALA A 219 -23.11 0.66 -4.80
CA ALA A 219 -24.45 1.22 -4.62
C ALA A 219 -24.58 1.97 -3.28
N PHE A 220 -23.97 1.46 -2.21
CA PHE A 220 -23.86 2.16 -0.93
C PHE A 220 -23.08 3.48 -1.09
N LEU A 221 -21.92 3.46 -1.74
CA LEU A 221 -21.09 4.65 -1.95
C LEU A 221 -21.84 5.74 -2.73
N ASN A 222 -22.56 5.37 -3.79
CA ASN A 222 -23.38 6.33 -4.55
C ASN A 222 -24.48 6.96 -3.69
N GLU A 223 -25.14 6.18 -2.82
CA GLU A 223 -26.13 6.76 -1.89
C GLU A 223 -25.45 7.68 -0.88
N LEU A 224 -24.35 7.24 -0.26
CA LEU A 224 -23.56 8.04 0.68
C LEU A 224 -23.18 9.40 0.08
N GLU A 225 -22.65 9.43 -1.14
CA GLU A 225 -22.33 10.66 -1.87
C GLU A 225 -23.57 11.53 -2.15
N SER A 226 -24.70 10.91 -2.51
CA SER A 226 -25.94 11.64 -2.78
C SER A 226 -26.52 12.36 -1.54
N GLN A 227 -26.21 11.86 -0.34
CA GLN A 227 -26.73 12.33 0.94
C GLN A 227 -25.73 13.21 1.71
N HIS A 228 -24.48 13.29 1.26
CA HIS A 228 -23.47 14.18 1.81
C HIS A 228 -23.97 15.64 1.81
N GLU A 229 -23.74 16.34 2.92
CA GLU A 229 -24.17 17.73 3.18
C GLU A 229 -25.70 17.97 3.21
N LYS A 230 -26.53 16.95 2.93
CA LYS A 230 -28.00 17.02 3.06
C LYS A 230 -28.47 16.41 4.37
N HIS A 231 -28.05 15.16 4.59
CA HIS A 231 -28.49 14.34 5.72
C HIS A 231 -27.34 13.72 6.49
N ILE A 232 -26.11 13.87 6.02
CA ILE A 232 -24.91 13.26 6.59
C ILE A 232 -23.86 14.35 6.80
N ALA A 233 -23.37 14.48 8.03
CA ALA A 233 -22.28 15.39 8.37
C ALA A 233 -20.98 14.99 7.66
N GLY A 234 -20.12 15.97 7.37
CA GLY A 234 -18.91 15.76 6.56
C GLY A 234 -17.98 14.71 7.14
N GLU A 235 -17.75 14.72 8.46
CA GLU A 235 -16.87 13.75 9.11
C GLU A 235 -17.39 12.31 9.08
N VAL A 236 -18.72 12.14 9.05
CA VAL A 236 -19.36 10.83 8.90
C VAL A 236 -19.21 10.33 7.47
N TYR A 237 -19.38 11.23 6.50
CA TYR A 237 -19.16 10.94 5.08
C TYR A 237 -17.73 10.51 4.82
N ASP A 238 -16.74 11.27 5.30
CA ASP A 238 -15.32 10.99 5.07
C ASP A 238 -14.93 9.60 5.61
N TYR A 239 -15.30 9.30 6.86
CA TYR A 239 -15.02 8.00 7.47
C TYR A 239 -15.65 6.84 6.68
N LEU A 240 -16.94 6.94 6.33
CA LEU A 240 -17.63 5.87 5.61
C LEU A 240 -17.09 5.71 4.18
N LYS A 241 -16.76 6.83 3.50
CA LYS A 241 -16.18 6.82 2.16
C LYS A 241 -14.83 6.16 2.13
N GLU A 242 -13.95 6.51 3.08
CA GLU A 242 -12.61 5.93 3.19
C GLU A 242 -12.71 4.41 3.39
N ASN A 243 -13.50 3.96 4.36
CA ASN A 243 -13.63 2.55 4.69
C ASN A 243 -14.27 1.74 3.55
N VAL A 244 -15.34 2.25 2.91
CA VAL A 244 -15.96 1.53 1.80
C VAL A 244 -15.06 1.49 0.57
N THR A 245 -14.33 2.57 0.29
CA THR A 245 -13.40 2.63 -0.86
C THR A 245 -12.22 1.67 -0.65
N ALA A 246 -11.65 1.63 0.55
CA ALA A 246 -10.62 0.67 0.92
C ALA A 246 -11.14 -0.76 0.81
N LEU A 247 -12.37 -1.02 1.26
CA LEU A 247 -12.99 -2.34 1.17
C LEU A 247 -13.26 -2.76 -0.27
N ILE A 248 -13.82 -1.88 -1.11
CA ILE A 248 -14.02 -2.13 -2.54
C ILE A 248 -12.68 -2.42 -3.22
N THR A 249 -11.66 -1.63 -2.91
CA THR A 249 -10.30 -1.80 -3.48
C THR A 249 -9.69 -3.15 -3.09
N ARG A 250 -9.92 -3.58 -1.85
CA ARG A 250 -9.50 -4.89 -1.35
C ARG A 250 -10.24 -6.05 -2.03
N LEU A 251 -11.55 -5.91 -2.26
CA LEU A 251 -12.42 -6.96 -2.82
C LEU A 251 -12.46 -7.00 -4.36
N GLY A 252 -12.26 -5.86 -5.01
CA GLY A 252 -12.30 -5.67 -6.46
C GLY A 252 -10.98 -5.97 -7.15
N SER A 253 -9.92 -6.20 -6.38
CA SER A 253 -8.73 -6.88 -6.86
C SER A 253 -9.16 -8.32 -7.23
N PRO A 254 -9.24 -8.70 -8.53
CA PRO A 254 -9.85 -9.96 -8.97
C PRO A 254 -9.24 -11.20 -8.30
N GLU A 255 -10.00 -11.88 -7.43
CA GLU A 255 -9.59 -13.17 -6.85
C GLU A 255 -9.05 -14.18 -7.86
#